data_AF-A0A955LZL1-F1
#
_entry.id   AF-A0A955LZL1-F1
#
_cell.length_a   1.000
_cell.length_b   1.000
_cell.length_c   1.000
_cell.angle_alpha   90.00
_cell.angle_beta   90.00
_cell.angle_gamma   90.00
#
_symmetry.space_group_name_H-M   'P 1'
#
loop_
_entity.id
_entity.type
_entity.pdbx_description
1 polymer ?
#
loop_
_entity_poly.entity_id
_entity_poly.type
_entity_poly.pdbx_seq_one_letter_code
_entity_poly.pdbx_strand_id
1 'polypeptide(L)'
;MREIRISIAAIVLFLISFGVIMIYSSSGVYALRELGNSSFFLNRHLLFLCAGTVLMLLTMSFDYRVLRKYAKPLLIFTLVLLVLVLIPVIGHASFGARRWF
;
A
#
# COMPACT_ATOMS: atom_id res chain seq x y z
N MET A 1 -26.85 -9.43 2.75
CA MET A 1 -25.39 -9.60 2.60
C MET A 1 -24.83 -9.09 1.26
N ARG A 2 -25.54 -9.20 0.11
CA ARG A 2 -25.08 -8.62 -1.17
C ARG A 2 -24.99 -7.08 -1.13
N GLU A 3 -26.02 -6.41 -0.63
CA GLU A 3 -26.05 -4.95 -0.48
C GLU A 3 -24.85 -4.39 0.29
N ILE A 4 -24.54 -4.94 1.47
CA ILE A 4 -23.41 -4.48 2.32
C ILE A 4 -22.07 -4.61 1.58
N ARG A 5 -21.86 -5.68 0.82
CA ARG A 5 -20.63 -5.86 0.04
C ARG A 5 -20.49 -4.80 -1.05
N ILE A 6 -21.59 -4.46 -1.71
CA ILE A 6 -21.62 -3.44 -2.75
C ILE A 6 -21.36 -2.06 -2.13
N SER A 7 -21.96 -1.75 -0.97
CA SER A 7 -21.72 -0.49 -0.26
C SER A 7 -20.26 -0.32 0.17
N ILE A 8 -19.63 -1.36 0.73
CA ILE A 8 -18.21 -1.30 1.12
C ILE A 8 -17.32 -1.08 -0.10
N ALA A 9 -17.56 -1.81 -1.19
CA ALA A 9 -16.79 -1.64 -2.43
C ALA A 9 -16.95 -0.22 -3.03
N ALA A 10 -18.16 0.33 -2.99
CA ALA A 10 -18.43 1.68 -3.47
C ALA A 10 -17.69 2.75 -2.65
N ILE A 11 -17.70 2.63 -1.32
CA ILE A 11 -16.96 3.55 -0.43
C ILE A 11 -15.45 3.47 -0.70
N VAL A 12 -14.90 2.27 -0.85
CA VAL A 12 -13.48 2.07 -1.15
C VAL A 12 -13.10 2.69 -2.50
N LEU A 13 -13.89 2.47 -3.55
CA LEU A 13 -13.66 3.06 -4.87
C LEU A 13 -13.73 4.59 -4.84
N PHE A 14 -14.67 5.14 -4.08
CA PHE A 14 -14.78 6.58 -3.88
C PHE A 14 -13.53 7.14 -3.18
N LEU A 15 -13.09 6.50 -2.10
CA LEU A 15 -11.92 6.93 -1.34
C LEU A 15 -10.63 6.84 -2.17
N ILE A 16 -10.48 5.80 -2.99
CA ILE A 16 -9.38 5.65 -3.94
C ILE A 16 -9.40 6.79 -4.97
N SER A 17 -10.55 7.03 -5.60
CA SER A 17 -10.70 8.09 -6.61
C SER A 17 -10.39 9.47 -6.03
N PHE A 18 -10.89 9.74 -4.82
CA PHE A 18 -10.61 10.97 -4.10
C PHE A 18 -9.12 11.12 -3.75
N GLY A 19 -8.46 10.04 -3.33
CA GLY A 19 -7.01 10.02 -3.08
C GLY A 19 -6.18 10.32 -4.33
N VAL A 20 -6.55 9.73 -5.48
CA VAL A 20 -5.90 9.98 -6.76
C VAL A 20 -6.05 11.45 -7.18
N ILE A 21 -7.24 12.04 -7.01
CA ILE A 21 -7.49 13.47 -7.28
C ILE A 21 -6.62 14.35 -6.37
N MET A 22 -6.50 14.03 -5.08
CA MET A 22 -5.67 14.79 -4.14
C MET A 22 -4.18 14.74 -4.49
N ILE A 23 -3.68 13.59 -4.93
CA ILE A 23 -2.29 13.45 -5.36
C ILE A 23 -2.03 14.24 -6.63
N TYR A 24 -2.94 14.19 -7.60
CA TYR A 24 -2.86 15.02 -8.80
C TYR A 24 -2.84 16.52 -8.44
N SER A 25 -3.69 16.96 -7.51
CA SER A 25 -3.77 18.34 -7.04
C SER A 25 -2.49 18.81 -6.32
N SER A 26 -1.98 18.02 -5.37
CA SER A 26 -0.83 18.41 -4.54
C SER A 26 0.53 18.20 -5.22
N SER A 27 0.68 17.16 -6.07
CA SER A 27 1.94 16.87 -6.79
C SER A 27 2.04 17.54 -8.16
N GLY A 28 0.93 17.99 -8.76
CA GLY A 28 0.95 18.67 -10.06
C GLY A 28 1.70 19.99 -10.04
N VAL A 29 1.64 20.75 -8.94
CA VAL A 29 2.34 22.03 -8.79
C VAL A 29 3.83 21.85 -8.46
N TYR A 30 4.20 20.77 -7.76
CA TYR A 30 5.57 20.48 -7.36
C TYR A 30 6.37 19.79 -8.49
N ALA A 31 5.76 18.84 -9.21
CA ALA A 31 6.41 18.10 -10.31
C ALA A 31 6.66 18.96 -11.56
N LEU A 32 5.82 19.99 -11.80
CA LEU A 32 6.01 20.92 -12.91
C LEU A 32 7.17 21.89 -12.68
N ARG A 33 7.49 22.22 -11.42
CA ARG A 33 8.53 23.21 -11.07
C ARG A 33 9.94 22.64 -10.94
N GLU A 34 10.12 21.35 -10.58
CA GLU A 34 11.47 20.79 -10.36
C GLU A 34 11.94 19.72 -11.36
N LEU A 35 11.05 18.94 -12.00
CA LEU A 35 11.47 17.75 -12.78
C LEU A 35 11.11 17.75 -14.26
N GLY A 36 10.36 18.75 -14.75
CA GLY A 36 9.94 18.83 -16.16
C GLY A 36 9.01 17.69 -16.61
N ASN A 37 8.59 16.80 -15.70
CA ASN A 37 7.72 15.64 -15.95
C ASN A 37 6.65 15.55 -14.85
N SER A 38 5.47 16.10 -15.13
CA SER A 38 4.31 16.19 -14.23
C SER A 38 3.79 14.83 -13.71
N SER A 39 4.09 13.73 -14.42
CA SER A 39 3.45 12.43 -14.19
C SER A 39 4.23 11.43 -13.32
N PHE A 40 5.41 11.78 -12.78
CA PHE A 40 6.24 10.80 -12.07
C PHE A 40 5.56 10.25 -10.80
N PHE A 41 5.01 11.13 -9.97
CA PHE A 41 4.28 10.74 -8.76
C PHE A 41 2.95 10.05 -9.07
N LEU A 42 2.27 10.48 -10.13
CA LEU A 42 1.03 9.86 -10.60
C LEU A 42 1.26 8.42 -11.10
N ASN A 43 2.28 8.21 -11.94
CA ASN A 43 2.64 6.89 -12.46
C ASN A 43 3.02 5.92 -11.33
N ARG A 44 3.78 6.39 -10.34
CA ARG A 44 4.13 5.61 -9.14
C ARG A 44 2.88 5.24 -8.34
N HIS A 45 1.96 6.18 -8.13
CA HIS A 45 0.73 5.91 -7.40
C HIS A 45 -0.19 4.95 -8.15
N LEU A 46 -0.34 5.09 -9.47
CA LEU A 46 -1.08 4.17 -10.33
C LEU A 46 -0.47 2.76 -10.34
N LEU A 47 0.87 2.64 -10.36
CA LEU A 47 1.54 1.35 -10.25
C LEU A 47 1.22 0.65 -8.91
N PHE A 48 1.29 1.38 -7.80
CA PHE A 48 0.90 0.84 -6.49
C PHE A 48 -0.59 0.52 -6.40
N LEU A 49 -1.45 1.31 -7.04
CA LEU A 49 -2.89 1.05 -7.11
C LEU A 49 -3.19 -0.24 -7.88
N CYS A 50 -2.56 -0.42 -9.04
CA CYS A 50 -2.67 -1.63 -9.84
C CYS A 50 -2.15 -2.85 -9.07
N ALA A 51 -0.96 -2.75 -8.47
CA ALA A 51 -0.40 -3.81 -7.65
C ALA A 51 -1.32 -4.17 -6.47
N GLY A 52 -1.86 -3.18 -5.76
CA GLY A 52 -2.82 -3.37 -4.68
C GLY A 52 -4.12 -4.04 -5.13
N THR A 53 -4.64 -3.65 -6.30
CA THR A 53 -5.85 -4.26 -6.88
C THR A 53 -5.63 -5.72 -7.24
N VAL A 54 -4.49 -6.04 -7.87
CA VAL A 54 -4.11 -7.43 -8.18
C VAL A 54 -3.98 -8.25 -6.88
N LEU A 55 -3.32 -7.71 -5.86
CA LEU A 55 -3.16 -8.39 -4.57
C LEU A 55 -4.51 -8.62 -3.87
N MET A 56 -5.43 -7.67 -3.96
CA MET A 56 -6.79 -7.81 -3.45
C MET A 56 -7.54 -8.95 -4.13
N LEU A 57 -7.49 -9.03 -5.47
CA LEU A 57 -8.15 -10.09 -6.24
C LEU A 57 -7.58 -11.47 -5.91
N LEU A 58 -6.25 -11.58 -5.79
CA LEU A 58 -5.59 -12.80 -5.36
C LEU A 58 -6.04 -13.20 -3.95
N THR A 59 -6.03 -12.27 -3.00
CA THR A 59 -6.43 -12.53 -1.61
C THR A 59 -7.90 -12.92 -1.49
N MET A 60 -8.79 -12.33 -2.30
CA MET A 60 -10.20 -12.72 -2.38
C MET A 60 -10.40 -14.14 -2.90
N SER A 61 -9.48 -14.66 -3.72
CA SER A 61 -9.53 -16.03 -4.23
C SER A 61 -9.03 -17.06 -3.20
N PHE A 62 -8.26 -16.63 -2.19
CA PHE A 62 -7.76 -17.51 -1.13
C PHE A 62 -8.82 -17.79 -0.04
N ASP A 63 -8.95 -19.06 0.37
CA ASP A 63 -9.82 -19.45 1.48
C ASP A 63 -9.26 -18.94 2.82
N TYR A 64 -10.09 -18.20 3.56
CA TYR A 64 -9.76 -17.67 4.89
C TYR A 64 -9.35 -18.76 5.89
N ARG A 65 -9.82 -20.01 5.70
CA ARG A 65 -9.46 -21.14 6.56
C ARG A 65 -7.99 -21.53 6.42
N VAL A 66 -7.45 -21.42 5.21
CA VAL A 66 -6.03 -21.67 4.93
C VAL A 66 -5.20 -20.56 5.58
N LEU A 67 -5.65 -19.30 5.47
CA LEU A 67 -4.98 -18.15 6.09
C LEU A 67 -4.89 -18.27 7.62
N ARG A 68 -5.93 -18.84 8.27
CA ARG A 68 -5.93 -19.09 9.72
C ARG A 68 -4.81 -20.04 10.16
N LYS A 69 -4.46 -21.04 9.34
CA LYS A 69 -3.35 -21.97 9.65
C LYS A 69 -1.99 -21.26 9.58
N TYR A 70 -1.86 -20.28 8.69
CA TYR A 70 -0.64 -19.48 8.53
C TYR A 70 -0.55 -18.26 9.45
N ALA A 71 -1.59 -17.94 10.23
CA ALA A 71 -1.59 -16.78 11.11
C ALA A 71 -0.44 -16.79 12.14
N LYS A 72 -0.19 -17.95 12.78
CA LYS A 72 0.91 -18.09 13.76
C LYS A 72 2.30 -17.93 13.13
N PRO A 73 2.65 -18.63 12.03
CA PRO A 73 3.94 -18.41 11.38
C PRO A 73 4.09 -17.01 10.79
N LEU A 74 3.01 -16.39 10.27
CA LEU A 74 3.05 -14.99 9.84
C LEU A 74 3.41 -14.06 11.00
N LEU A 75 2.84 -14.27 12.19
CA LEU A 75 3.13 -13.45 13.36
C LEU A 75 4.61 -13.53 13.75
N ILE A 76 5.16 -14.75 13.80
CA ILE A 76 6.59 -14.96 14.06
C ILE A 76 7.45 -14.30 12.98
N PHE A 77 7.06 -14.43 11.72
CA PHE A 77 7.73 -13.76 10.60
C PHE A 77 7.73 -12.24 10.77
N THR A 78 6.61 -11.63 11.15
CA THR A 78 6.53 -10.19 11.40
C THR A 78 7.42 -9.76 12.57
N LEU A 79 7.49 -10.56 13.64
CA LEU A 79 8.40 -10.31 14.77
C LEU A 79 9.87 -10.38 14.34
N VAL A 80 10.23 -11.36 13.51
CA VAL A 80 11.58 -11.47 12.96
C VAL A 80 11.91 -10.27 12.09
N LEU A 81 11.00 -9.85 11.18
CA LEU A 81 11.18 -8.63 10.39
C LEU A 81 11.34 -7.40 11.28
N LEU A 82 10.57 -7.29 12.36
CA LEU A 82 10.68 -6.17 13.28
C LEU A 82 12.06 -6.09 13.91
N VAL A 83 12.63 -7.22 14.35
CA VAL A 83 14.02 -7.29 14.84
C VAL A 83 15.01 -6.98 13.72
N LEU A 84 14.76 -7.45 12.51
CA LEU A 84 15.63 -7.25 11.35
C LEU A 84 15.75 -5.77 10.96
N VAL A 85 14.68 -4.99 11.08
CA VAL A 85 14.68 -3.55 10.74
C VAL A 85 15.59 -2.74 11.68
N LEU A 86 15.89 -3.22 12.88
CA LEU A 86 16.84 -2.57 13.79
C LEU A 86 18.29 -2.72 13.32
N ILE A 87 18.59 -3.73 12.51
CA ILE A 87 19.95 -4.02 12.06
C ILE A 87 20.42 -2.96 11.06
N PRO A 88 21.57 -2.31 11.30
CA PRO A 88 22.03 -1.20 10.49
C PRO A 88 22.31 -1.45 9.02
N VAL A 89 22.52 -2.72 8.67
CA VAL A 89 22.86 -3.18 7.33
C VAL A 89 21.61 -3.27 6.43
N ILE A 90 20.41 -3.38 7.02
CA ILE A 90 19.16 -3.70 6.29
C ILE A 90 18.10 -2.60 6.48
N GLY A 91 18.06 -1.93 7.63
CA GLY A 91 17.09 -0.87 7.89
C GLY A 91 17.59 0.52 7.47
N HIS A 92 16.83 1.22 6.62
CA HIS A 92 17.02 2.63 6.35
C HIS A 92 16.54 3.49 7.53
N ALA A 93 17.47 4.24 8.12
CA ALA A 93 17.17 5.22 9.15
C ALA A 93 16.72 6.52 8.50
N SER A 94 15.50 6.97 8.81
CA SER A 94 14.98 8.28 8.40
C SER A 94 14.52 9.04 9.64
N PHE A 95 15.00 10.27 9.81
CA PHE A 95 14.67 11.15 10.95
C PHE A 95 14.96 10.54 12.35
N GLY A 96 16.08 9.82 12.50
CA GLY A 96 16.49 9.25 13.80
C GLY A 96 15.81 7.94 14.21
N ALA A 97 14.89 7.41 13.38
CA ALA A 97 14.23 6.12 13.61
C ALA A 97 14.43 5.16 12.42
N ARG A 98 14.73 3.89 12.71
CA ARG A 98 14.73 2.80 11.72
C ARG A 98 13.36 2.13 11.70
N ARG A 99 12.60 2.38 10.64
CA ARG A 99 11.25 1.83 10.45
C ARG A 99 10.96 1.41 9.01
N TRP A 100 11.93 1.57 8.12
CA TRP A 100 11.83 1.24 6.71
C TRP A 100 12.98 0.29 6.38
N PHE A 101 12.68 -0.73 5.59
CA PHE A 101 13.69 -1.52 4.89
C PHE A 101 14.15 -0.78 3.63
#